data_AF-A0A7S0WSM2-F1
#
_entry.id   AF-A0A7S0WSM2-F1
#
_cell.length_a   1.000
_cell.length_b   1.000
_cell.length_c   1.000
_cell.angle_alpha   90.00
_cell.angle_beta   90.00
_cell.angle_gamma   90.00
#
_symmetry.space_group_name_H-M   'P 1'
#
loop_
_entity.id
_entity.type
_entity.pdbx_description
1 polymer ?
#
loop_
_entity_poly.entity_id
_entity_poly.type
_entity_poly.pdbx_seq_one_letter_code
_entity_poly.pdbx_strand_id
1 'polypeptide(L)'
;GLAPGVLFTDADPAVNAAVITIFGEGTIHLWCIWHILMNLDKKFAQQMGKTKYEAFKKAFRECRNVFGSSTFEAHMTKLKADYPEIVTYFKNHLDMHCEKWAAAFRQKVFTAGINSTQRGESMNA
;
A
#
# COMPACT_ATOMS: atom_id res chain seq x y z
N GLY A 1 -4.15 19.60 -20.89
CA GLY A 1 -2.84 19.07 -20.47
C GLY A 1 -2.82 17.58 -20.70
N LEU A 2 -1.64 16.95 -20.74
CA LEU A 2 -1.53 15.48 -20.83
C LEU A 2 -1.84 14.85 -19.46
N ALA A 3 -2.54 13.72 -19.47
CA ALA A 3 -2.79 12.94 -18.27
C ALA A 3 -1.47 12.42 -17.66
N PRO A 4 -1.36 12.33 -16.33
CA PRO A 4 -0.15 11.80 -15.70
C PRO A 4 0.01 10.31 -16.01
N GLY A 5 1.23 9.85 -16.27
CA GLY A 5 1.50 8.42 -16.48
C GLY A 5 1.32 7.58 -15.21
N VAL A 6 1.62 8.17 -14.04
CA VAL A 6 1.50 7.51 -12.73
C VAL A 6 0.95 8.52 -11.72
N LEU A 7 -0.02 8.09 -10.91
CA LEU A 7 -0.62 8.88 -9.85
C LEU A 7 -0.57 8.10 -8.53
N PHE A 8 -0.16 8.78 -7.45
CA PHE A 8 -0.20 8.25 -6.09
C PHE A 8 -1.27 8.97 -5.29
N THR A 9 -2.23 8.24 -4.74
CA THR A 9 -3.25 8.80 -3.84
C THR A 9 -3.44 7.94 -2.61
N ASP A 10 -4.33 8.34 -1.70
CA ASP A 10 -4.82 7.45 -0.66
C ASP A 10 -5.58 6.24 -1.26
N ALA A 11 -5.88 5.27 -0.39
CA ALA A 11 -6.67 4.10 -0.71
C ALA A 11 -8.19 4.39 -0.63
N ASP A 12 -8.61 5.63 -0.87
CA ASP A 12 -10.01 6.03 -0.74
C ASP A 12 -10.85 5.58 -1.96
N PRO A 13 -12.02 4.95 -1.76
CA PRO A 13 -12.88 4.51 -2.85
C PRO A 13 -13.36 5.64 -3.78
N ALA A 14 -13.66 6.83 -3.25
CA ALA A 14 -14.10 7.96 -4.06
C ALA A 14 -12.93 8.51 -4.89
N VAL A 15 -11.72 8.56 -4.32
CA VAL A 15 -10.52 8.94 -5.07
C VAL A 15 -10.20 7.90 -6.15
N ASN A 16 -10.29 6.60 -5.85
CA ASN A 16 -10.14 5.53 -6.86
C ASN A 16 -11.11 5.73 -8.04
N ALA A 17 -12.39 6.00 -7.77
CA ALA A 17 -13.40 6.21 -8.81
C ALA A 17 -13.16 7.51 -9.61
N ALA A 18 -12.76 8.59 -8.94
CA ALA A 18 -12.47 9.86 -9.57
C ALA A 18 -11.25 9.77 -10.51
N VAL A 19 -10.20 9.03 -10.13
CA VAL A 19 -9.00 8.85 -10.97
C VAL A 19 -9.36 8.17 -12.29
N ILE A 20 -10.15 7.11 -12.25
CA ILE A 20 -10.62 6.40 -13.46
C ILE A 20 -11.48 7.33 -14.32
N THR A 21 -12.39 8.08 -13.70
CA THR A 21 -13.31 8.99 -14.41
C THR A 21 -12.59 10.15 -15.09
N ILE A 22 -11.58 10.73 -14.43
CA ILE A 22 -10.91 11.96 -14.89
C ILE A 22 -9.76 11.65 -15.85
N PHE A 23 -8.97 10.62 -15.55
CA PHE A 23 -7.73 10.34 -16.29
C PHE A 23 -7.83 9.11 -17.21
N GLY A 24 -8.89 8.32 -17.10
CA GLY A 24 -9.11 7.12 -17.90
C GLY A 24 -8.10 6.01 -17.58
N GLU A 25 -8.08 4.99 -18.43
CA GLU A 25 -7.27 3.77 -18.23
C GLU A 25 -5.77 3.97 -18.51
N GLY A 26 -5.39 5.11 -19.09
CA GLY A 26 -3.99 5.43 -19.43
C GLY A 26 -3.12 5.85 -18.24
N THR A 27 -3.72 6.19 -17.10
CA THR A 27 -3.01 6.57 -15.87
C THR A 27 -2.87 5.39 -14.93
N ILE A 28 -1.62 5.04 -14.58
CA ILE A 28 -1.38 3.99 -13.58
C ILE A 28 -1.62 4.57 -12.19
N HIS A 29 -2.62 4.03 -11.51
CA HIS A 29 -3.00 4.47 -10.17
C HIS A 29 -2.41 3.57 -9.08
N LEU A 30 -1.50 4.14 -8.28
CA LEU A 30 -0.85 3.48 -7.16
C LEU A 30 -1.32 4.09 -5.83
N TRP A 31 -1.36 3.25 -4.80
CA TRP A 31 -1.67 3.72 -3.45
C TRP A 31 -0.41 4.19 -2.74
N CYS A 32 -0.59 5.32 -2.06
CA CYS A 32 0.41 5.94 -1.21
C CYS A 32 0.68 5.04 0.00
N ILE A 33 1.90 4.50 0.04
CA ILE A 33 2.38 3.67 1.14
C ILE A 33 2.26 4.37 2.49
N TRP A 34 2.55 5.67 2.55
CA TRP A 34 2.49 6.42 3.80
C TRP A 34 1.06 6.43 4.38
N HIS A 35 0.04 6.68 3.55
CA HIS A 35 -1.36 6.59 3.98
C HIS A 35 -1.76 5.18 4.39
N ILE A 36 -1.28 4.14 3.70
CA ILE A 36 -1.50 2.75 4.14
C ILE A 36 -0.92 2.55 5.53
N LEU A 37 0.33 2.95 5.77
CA LEU A 37 0.98 2.82 7.08
C LEU A 37 0.25 3.61 8.16
N MET A 38 -0.21 4.84 7.88
CA MET A 38 -1.02 5.60 8.83
C MET A 38 -2.32 4.89 9.22
N ASN A 39 -3.01 4.28 8.24
CA ASN A 39 -4.24 3.54 8.52
C ASN A 39 -3.96 2.30 9.36
N LEU A 40 -2.83 1.62 9.11
CA LEU A 40 -2.37 0.52 9.95
C LEU A 40 -1.99 0.99 11.37
N ASP A 41 -1.34 2.15 11.51
CA ASP A 41 -0.97 2.73 12.80
C ASP A 41 -2.23 3.00 13.63
N LYS A 42 -3.23 3.68 13.04
CA LYS A 42 -4.50 4.00 13.70
C LYS A 42 -5.31 2.76 14.11
N LYS A 43 -5.21 1.67 13.35
CA LYS A 43 -6.01 0.45 13.58
C LYS A 43 -5.33 -0.53 14.53
N PHE A 44 -4.02 -0.72 14.42
CA PHE A 44 -3.35 -1.86 15.05
C PHE A 44 -2.28 -1.48 16.07
N ALA A 45 -1.74 -0.25 16.07
CA ALA A 45 -0.64 0.09 16.96
C ALA A 45 -1.01 -0.05 18.44
N GLN A 46 -2.21 0.39 18.82
CA GLN A 46 -2.70 0.25 20.21
C GLN A 46 -3.02 -1.21 20.54
N GLN A 47 -3.69 -1.94 19.65
CA GLN A 47 -4.12 -3.32 19.87
C GLN A 47 -2.93 -4.28 20.02
N MET A 48 -1.90 -4.14 19.17
CA MET A 48 -0.73 -5.02 19.19
C MET A 48 0.32 -4.63 20.24
N GLY A 49 0.30 -3.37 20.68
CA GLY A 49 1.37 -2.80 21.48
C GLY A 49 2.65 -2.58 20.67
N LYS A 50 3.57 -1.76 21.21
CA LYS A 50 4.75 -1.24 20.47
C LYS A 50 5.61 -2.34 19.84
N THR A 51 6.04 -3.34 20.62
CA THR A 51 7.00 -4.35 20.16
C THR A 51 6.43 -5.22 19.03
N LYS A 52 5.22 -5.75 19.20
CA LYS A 52 4.57 -6.58 18.18
C LYS A 52 4.24 -5.75 16.93
N TYR A 53 3.82 -4.51 17.11
CA TYR A 53 3.48 -3.63 16.00
C TYR A 53 4.71 -3.23 15.15
N GLU A 54 5.87 -2.98 15.76
CA GLU A 54 7.11 -2.73 15.00
C GLU A 54 7.55 -3.96 14.20
N ALA A 55 7.44 -5.16 14.78
CA ALA A 55 7.71 -6.41 14.07
C ALA A 55 6.75 -6.61 12.89
N PHE A 56 5.45 -6.32 13.09
CA PHE A 56 4.45 -6.31 12.03
C PHE A 56 4.81 -5.34 10.91
N LYS A 57 5.15 -4.08 11.21
CA LYS A 57 5.52 -3.09 10.19
C LYS A 57 6.72 -3.53 9.37
N LYS A 58 7.71 -4.18 10.01
CA LYS A 58 8.86 -4.76 9.31
C LYS A 58 8.42 -5.88 8.37
N ALA A 59 7.64 -6.85 8.86
CA ALA A 59 7.14 -7.96 8.04
C ALA A 59 6.25 -7.49 6.87
N PHE A 60 5.40 -6.48 7.10
CA PHE A 60 4.59 -5.85 6.06
C PHE A 60 5.47 -5.17 4.99
N ARG A 61 6.53 -4.46 5.38
CA ARG A 61 7.49 -3.86 4.44
C ARG A 61 8.17 -4.90 3.59
N GLU A 62 8.63 -5.99 4.20
CA GLU A 62 9.24 -7.13 3.50
C GLU A 62 8.26 -7.73 2.50
N CYS A 63 7.06 -8.12 2.95
CA CYS A 63 5.99 -8.68 2.11
C CYS A 63 5.65 -7.80 0.91
N ARG A 64 5.56 -6.48 1.11
CA ARG A 64 5.21 -5.52 0.05
C ARG A 64 6.35 -5.26 -0.94
N ASN A 65 7.60 -5.47 -0.54
CA ASN A 65 8.78 -5.21 -1.37
C ASN A 65 9.26 -6.44 -2.15
N VAL A 66 8.73 -7.64 -1.89
CA VAL A 66 9.11 -8.81 -2.68
C VAL A 66 8.61 -8.70 -4.12
N PHE A 67 9.45 -9.18 -5.04
CA PHE A 67 9.11 -9.32 -6.45
C PHE A 67 8.62 -10.74 -6.73
N GLY A 68 7.73 -10.88 -7.72
CA GLY A 68 7.10 -12.15 -8.08
C GLY A 68 5.86 -12.45 -7.25
N SER A 69 4.79 -12.86 -7.93
CA SER A 69 3.48 -13.14 -7.31
C SER A 69 3.55 -14.32 -6.34
N SER A 70 4.24 -15.41 -6.69
CA SER A 70 4.37 -16.59 -5.83
C SER A 70 5.08 -16.29 -4.50
N THR A 71 6.19 -15.54 -4.55
CA THR A 71 6.91 -15.10 -3.35
C THR A 71 6.04 -14.16 -2.51
N PHE A 72 5.31 -13.24 -3.15
CA PHE A 72 4.36 -12.37 -2.47
C PHE A 72 3.27 -13.14 -1.74
N GLU A 73 2.64 -14.12 -2.39
CA GLU A 73 1.60 -14.96 -1.78
C GLU A 73 2.12 -15.73 -0.57
N ALA A 74 3.34 -16.26 -0.63
CA ALA A 74 3.99 -16.93 0.49
C ALA A 74 4.22 -15.96 1.68
N HIS A 75 4.74 -14.77 1.40
CA HIS A 75 4.94 -13.73 2.42
C HIS A 75 3.61 -13.23 3.01
N MET A 76 2.59 -13.06 2.19
CA MET A 76 1.26 -12.60 2.60
C MET A 76 0.56 -13.65 3.46
N THR A 77 0.68 -14.93 3.10
CA THR A 77 0.18 -16.06 3.89
C THR A 77 0.85 -16.09 5.26
N LYS A 78 2.19 -15.98 5.29
CA LYS A 78 2.94 -15.92 6.56
C LYS A 78 2.55 -14.70 7.39
N LEU A 79 2.44 -13.52 6.79
CA LEU A 79 2.05 -12.28 7.47
C LEU A 79 0.69 -12.42 8.15
N LYS A 80 -0.29 -13.05 7.48
CA LYS A 80 -1.63 -13.28 8.04
C LYS A 80 -1.64 -14.36 9.13
N ALA A 81 -0.77 -15.35 9.04
CA ALA A 81 -0.60 -16.37 10.08
C ALA A 81 0.05 -15.78 11.35
N ASP A 82 1.09 -14.97 11.20
CA ASP A 82 1.83 -14.36 12.31
C ASP A 82 1.05 -13.22 13.00
N TYR A 83 0.15 -12.54 12.27
CA TYR A 83 -0.63 -11.39 12.74
C TYR A 83 -2.13 -11.54 12.40
N PRO A 84 -2.87 -12.45 13.05
CA PRO A 84 -4.28 -12.72 12.74
C PRO A 84 -5.19 -11.49 12.89
N GLU A 85 -4.79 -10.50 13.70
CA GLU A 85 -5.55 -9.26 13.93
C GLU A 85 -5.77 -8.44 12.65
N ILE A 86 -4.87 -8.58 11.67
CA ILE A 86 -4.93 -7.79 10.43
C ILE A 86 -5.86 -8.41 9.38
N VAL A 87 -6.18 -9.70 9.51
CA VAL A 87 -6.76 -10.52 8.43
C VAL A 87 -8.05 -9.91 7.88
N THR A 88 -8.97 -9.53 8.76
CA THR A 88 -10.25 -8.92 8.35
C THR A 88 -10.03 -7.59 7.63
N TYR A 89 -9.14 -6.75 8.13
CA TYR A 89 -8.83 -5.45 7.50
C TYR A 89 -8.17 -5.64 6.13
N PHE A 90 -7.19 -6.54 6.04
CA PHE A 90 -6.48 -6.82 4.80
C PHE A 90 -7.43 -7.36 3.73
N LYS A 91 -8.31 -8.30 4.09
CA LYS A 91 -9.35 -8.82 3.20
C LYS A 91 -10.26 -7.72 2.66
N ASN A 92 -10.68 -6.79 3.52
CA ASN A 92 -11.63 -5.74 3.15
C ASN A 92 -11.01 -4.57 2.38
N HIS A 93 -9.70 -4.33 2.55
CA HIS A 93 -9.08 -3.08 2.07
C HIS A 93 -7.84 -3.26 1.20
N LEU A 94 -7.07 -4.34 1.34
CA LEU A 94 -5.75 -4.46 0.69
C LEU A 94 -5.66 -5.63 -0.30
N ASP A 95 -6.29 -6.77 0.00
CA ASP A 95 -6.15 -8.01 -0.77
C ASP A 95 -6.59 -7.86 -2.23
N MET A 96 -7.74 -7.20 -2.45
CA MET A 96 -8.30 -6.99 -3.80
C MET A 96 -7.55 -5.93 -4.62
N HIS A 97 -6.57 -5.25 -4.01
CA HIS A 97 -5.88 -4.10 -4.61
C HIS A 97 -4.36 -4.24 -4.54
N CYS A 98 -3.84 -5.48 -4.49
CA CYS A 98 -2.40 -5.75 -4.40
C CYS A 98 -1.59 -5.09 -5.53
N GLU A 99 -2.20 -4.93 -6.71
CA GLU A 99 -1.63 -4.22 -7.86
C GLU A 99 -1.31 -2.74 -7.58
N LYS A 100 -2.05 -2.11 -6.65
CA LYS A 100 -1.88 -0.70 -6.31
C LYS A 100 -0.76 -0.45 -5.31
N TRP A 101 -0.32 -1.46 -4.54
CA TRP A 101 0.62 -1.23 -3.42
C TRP A 101 1.78 -2.22 -3.30
N ALA A 102 1.67 -3.45 -3.81
CA ALA A 102 2.73 -4.46 -3.69
C ALA A 102 3.70 -4.44 -4.90
N ALA A 103 5.00 -4.62 -4.65
CA ALA A 103 6.02 -4.59 -5.70
C ALA A 103 5.86 -5.73 -6.72
N ALA A 104 5.40 -6.90 -6.28
CA ALA A 104 5.17 -8.07 -7.12
C ALA A 104 4.33 -7.80 -8.38
N PHE A 105 3.41 -6.84 -8.30
CA PHE A 105 2.47 -6.50 -9.36
C PHE A 105 2.79 -5.17 -10.08
N ARG A 106 3.85 -4.46 -9.66
CA ARG A 106 4.23 -3.12 -10.18
C ARG A 106 5.34 -3.17 -11.24
N GLN A 107 5.49 -4.29 -11.95
CA GLN A 107 6.66 -4.61 -12.79
C GLN A 107 6.94 -3.63 -13.97
N LYS A 108 6.03 -2.71 -14.27
CA LYS A 108 6.16 -1.73 -15.38
C LYS A 108 6.35 -0.29 -14.92
N VAL A 109 6.46 -0.02 -13.61
CA VAL A 109 6.55 1.35 -13.08
C VAL A 109 7.85 1.54 -12.32
N PHE A 110 8.81 2.25 -12.93
CA PHE A 110 9.99 2.72 -12.20
C PHE A 110 9.61 3.95 -11.36
N THR A 111 9.44 3.75 -10.06
CA THR A 111 9.08 4.85 -9.15
C THR A 111 10.31 5.53 -8.55
N ALA A 112 11.54 5.11 -8.88
CA ALA A 112 12.78 5.63 -8.28
C ALA A 112 12.79 5.65 -6.73
N GLY A 113 11.99 4.80 -6.08
CA GLY A 113 11.83 4.81 -4.61
C GLY A 113 10.84 5.87 -4.08
N ILE A 114 10.12 6.58 -4.95
CA ILE A 114 9.00 7.45 -4.58
C ILE A 114 7.91 6.58 -3.95
N ASN A 115 7.93 6.57 -2.61
CA ASN A 115 6.98 5.84 -1.77
C ASN A 115 6.02 6.82 -1.06
N SER A 116 5.96 8.07 -1.54
CA SER A 116 5.18 9.18 -0.96
C SER A 116 5.50 9.52 0.51
N THR A 117 6.73 9.25 0.96
CA THR A 117 7.26 9.79 2.22
C THR A 117 8.04 11.09 2.02
N GLN A 118 8.60 11.34 0.83
CA GLN A 118 9.46 12.52 0.56
C GLN A 118 8.74 13.83 0.22
N ARG A 119 7.40 13.84 0.06
CA ARG A 119 6.65 15.05 -0.38
C ARG A 119 5.48 15.47 0.52
N GLY A 120 5.15 14.69 1.56
CA GLY A 120 4.08 15.05 2.51
C GLY A 120 4.55 16.00 3.62
N GLU A 121 5.83 15.93 4.01
CA GLU A 121 6.36 16.73 5.12
C GLU A 121 6.76 18.16 4.71
N SER A 122 6.96 18.43 3.41
CA SER A 122 7.41 19.75 2.93
C SER A 122 6.30 20.68 2.46
N MET A 123 5.02 20.32 2.63
CA MET A 123 3.89 21.18 2.22
C MET A 123 2.83 21.40 3.32
N ASN A 124 3.14 21.06 4.56
CA ASN A 124 2.38 21.44 5.76
C ASN A 124 3.32 22.03 6.83
N ALA A 125 4.22 22.92 6.39
CA ALA A 125 4.96 23.82 7.28
C ALA A 125 4.36 25.22 7.19
#